data_AF-A0A2T1CU09-F1
#
_entry.id   AF-A0A2T1CU09-F1
#
_cell.length_a   1.000
_cell.length_b   1.000
_cell.length_c   1.000
_cell.angle_alpha   90.00
_cell.angle_beta   90.00
_cell.angle_gamma   90.00
#
_symmetry.space_group_name_H-M   'P 1'
#
loop_
_entity.id
_entity.type
_entity.pdbx_description
1 polymer ?
#
loop_
_entity_poly.entity_id
_entity_poly.type
_entity_poly.pdbx_seq_one_letter_code
_entity_poly.pdbx_strand_id
1 'polypeptide(L)'
;MPDRTRNRAQMLKLNAQGLNVAEIARRFDGHEQTVRATIQRWSNKGLVGLWSDRGRGAKPKWKNEDLEDIEACLIEEERTYNIVQLARKLQQERAVNLSSDRLRRILKKRCDPALCGAVPYPKVYHLRSLSLRTA
;
A
#
# COMPACT_ATOMS: atom_id res chain seq x y z
N MET A 1 -5.86 6.77 -18.15
CA MET A 1 -6.22 5.34 -17.92
C MET A 1 -4.96 4.58 -17.52
N PRO A 2 -4.96 3.78 -16.44
CA PRO A 2 -3.80 2.98 -16.06
C PRO A 2 -3.39 2.01 -17.19
N ASP A 3 -2.10 1.91 -17.49
CA ASP A 3 -1.58 1.14 -18.64
C ASP A 3 -2.06 -0.32 -18.64
N ARG A 4 -2.12 -0.93 -17.45
CA ARG A 4 -2.55 -2.32 -17.30
C ARG A 4 -4.03 -2.54 -17.65
N THR A 5 -4.90 -1.56 -17.36
CA THR A 5 -6.33 -1.64 -17.72
C THR A 5 -6.51 -1.55 -19.23
N ARG A 6 -5.76 -0.66 -19.89
CA ARG A 6 -5.75 -0.52 -21.35
C ARG A 6 -5.27 -1.80 -22.02
N ASN A 7 -4.16 -2.36 -21.57
CA ASN A 7 -3.60 -3.58 -22.16
C ASN A 7 -4.58 -4.75 -22.07
N ARG A 8 -5.25 -4.92 -20.92
CA ARG A 8 -6.29 -5.96 -20.78
C ARG A 8 -7.46 -5.77 -21.74
N ALA A 9 -7.95 -4.54 -21.86
CA ALA A 9 -9.03 -4.23 -22.80
C ALA A 9 -8.63 -4.54 -24.25
N GLN A 10 -7.39 -4.20 -24.64
CA GLN A 10 -6.86 -4.52 -25.97
C GLN A 10 -6.68 -6.03 -26.18
N MET A 11 -6.17 -6.76 -25.20
CA MET A 11 -6.09 -8.24 -25.25
C MET A 11 -7.47 -8.87 -25.45
N LEU A 12 -8.49 -8.39 -24.74
CA LEU A 12 -9.87 -8.88 -24.89
C LEU A 12 -10.45 -8.54 -26.27
N LYS A 13 -10.19 -7.33 -26.78
CA LYS A 13 -10.60 -6.94 -28.12
C LYS A 13 -9.99 -7.85 -29.18
N LEU A 14 -8.70 -8.15 -29.10
CA LEU A 14 -8.03 -9.05 -30.05
C LEU A 14 -8.54 -10.49 -29.95
N ASN A 15 -8.83 -10.96 -28.73
CA ASN A 15 -9.43 -12.27 -28.54
C ASN A 15 -10.84 -12.35 -29.15
N ALA A 16 -11.65 -11.29 -29.01
CA ALA A 16 -12.96 -11.19 -29.65
C ALA A 16 -12.88 -11.11 -31.19
N GLN A 17 -11.74 -10.68 -31.74
CA GLN A 17 -11.45 -10.69 -33.17
C GLN A 17 -10.96 -12.06 -33.68
N GLY A 18 -10.90 -13.07 -32.81
CA GLY A 18 -10.52 -14.44 -33.18
C GLY A 18 -9.02 -14.73 -33.06
N LEU A 19 -8.20 -13.79 -32.59
CA LEU A 19 -6.77 -14.08 -32.38
C LEU A 19 -6.60 -15.07 -31.22
N ASN A 20 -5.66 -15.99 -31.41
CA ASN A 20 -5.32 -16.96 -30.38
C ASN A 20 -4.43 -16.35 -29.28
N VAL A 21 -4.33 -17.06 -28.15
CA VAL A 21 -3.60 -16.61 -26.97
C VAL A 21 -2.11 -16.34 -27.29
N ALA A 22 -1.48 -17.17 -28.11
CA ALA A 22 -0.06 -17.06 -28.46
C ALA A 22 0.23 -15.83 -29.34
N GLU A 23 -0.64 -15.52 -30.29
CA GLU A 23 -0.56 -14.31 -31.12
C GLU A 23 -0.70 -13.04 -30.30
N ILE A 24 -1.69 -13.02 -29.40
CA ILE A 24 -1.90 -11.88 -28.50
C ILE A 24 -0.67 -11.71 -27.61
N ALA A 25 -0.16 -12.78 -27.00
CA ALA A 25 1.01 -12.74 -26.13
C ALA A 25 2.25 -12.15 -26.86
N ARG A 26 2.52 -12.60 -28.09
CA ARG A 26 3.61 -12.07 -28.94
C ARG A 26 3.46 -10.57 -29.19
N ARG A 27 2.24 -10.07 -29.44
CA ARG A 27 1.99 -8.65 -29.73
C ARG A 27 2.18 -7.74 -28.51
N PHE A 28 2.11 -8.28 -27.30
CA PHE A 28 2.35 -7.55 -26.05
C PHE A 28 3.73 -7.83 -25.45
N ASP A 29 4.61 -8.56 -26.15
CA ASP A 29 5.91 -9.02 -25.64
C ASP A 29 5.78 -9.65 -24.23
N GLY A 30 4.79 -10.51 -24.06
CA GLY A 30 4.40 -11.04 -22.76
C GLY A 30 4.10 -12.54 -22.77
N HIS A 31 3.84 -13.10 -21.59
CA HIS A 31 3.52 -14.52 -21.45
C HIS A 31 2.05 -14.83 -21.75
N GLU A 32 1.79 -15.95 -22.43
CA GLU A 32 0.45 -16.48 -22.68
C GLU A 32 -0.41 -16.58 -21.42
N GLN A 33 0.19 -16.94 -20.29
CA GLN A 33 -0.51 -17.03 -19.01
C GLN A 33 -1.17 -15.70 -18.59
N THR A 34 -0.58 -14.57 -18.96
CA THR A 34 -1.16 -13.24 -18.70
C THR A 34 -2.42 -13.00 -19.53
N VAL A 35 -2.40 -13.44 -20.80
CA VAL A 35 -3.55 -13.34 -21.70
C VAL A 35 -4.66 -14.27 -21.22
N ARG A 36 -4.34 -15.54 -20.91
CA ARG A 36 -5.30 -16.51 -20.34
C ARG A 36 -5.93 -15.98 -19.05
N ALA A 37 -5.12 -15.49 -18.13
CA ALA A 37 -5.61 -14.91 -16.87
C ALA A 37 -6.48 -13.67 -17.09
N THR A 38 -6.20 -12.87 -18.12
CA THR A 38 -7.01 -11.70 -18.48
C THR A 38 -8.38 -12.11 -19.02
N ILE A 39 -8.42 -13.08 -19.94
CA ILE A 39 -9.67 -13.63 -20.51
C ILE A 39 -10.50 -14.28 -19.41
N GLN A 40 -9.89 -15.13 -18.58
CA GLN A 40 -10.58 -15.79 -17.46
C GLN A 40 -11.11 -14.77 -16.44
N ARG A 41 -10.32 -13.74 -16.12
CA ARG A 41 -10.75 -12.67 -15.21
C ARG A 41 -11.95 -11.90 -15.78
N TRP A 42 -11.96 -11.61 -17.08
CA TRP A 42 -13.11 -11.02 -17.76
C TRP A 42 -14.33 -11.95 -17.71
N SER A 43 -14.17 -13.22 -18.05
CA SER A 43 -15.27 -14.19 -18.00
C SER A 43 -15.90 -14.31 -16.62
N ASN A 44 -15.10 -14.21 -15.56
CA ASN A 44 -15.58 -14.40 -14.18
C ASN A 44 -16.14 -13.12 -13.56
N LYS A 45 -15.63 -11.94 -13.95
CA LYS A 45 -15.92 -10.67 -13.25
C LYS A 45 -16.46 -9.57 -14.16
N GLY A 46 -16.61 -9.85 -15.46
CA GLY A 46 -16.97 -8.87 -16.47
C GLY A 46 -16.08 -7.63 -16.43
N LEU A 47 -16.73 -6.47 -16.52
CA LEU A 47 -16.06 -5.17 -16.50
C LEU A 47 -15.16 -4.98 -15.28
N VAL A 48 -15.60 -5.41 -14.09
CA VAL A 48 -14.82 -5.31 -12.84
C VAL A 48 -13.46 -6.00 -12.97
N GLY A 49 -13.38 -7.04 -13.79
CA GLY A 49 -12.15 -7.76 -14.10
C GLY A 49 -11.09 -6.96 -14.87
N LEU A 50 -11.44 -5.88 -15.56
CA LEU A 50 -10.43 -5.06 -16.24
C LEU A 50 -9.56 -4.27 -15.26
N TRP A 51 -10.15 -3.80 -14.17
CA TRP A 51 -9.43 -3.00 -13.19
C TRP A 51 -8.48 -3.83 -12.34
N SER A 52 -7.42 -3.18 -11.86
CA SER A 52 -6.54 -3.81 -10.88
C SER A 52 -7.17 -3.70 -9.50
N ASP A 53 -7.17 -4.81 -8.77
CA ASP A 53 -7.61 -4.84 -7.38
C ASP A 53 -6.76 -3.85 -6.58
N ARG A 54 -7.41 -3.00 -5.77
CA ARG A 54 -6.71 -2.12 -4.83
C ARG A 54 -6.00 -3.02 -3.79
N GLY A 55 -4.72 -2.77 -3.51
CA GLY A 55 -4.04 -3.39 -2.38
C GLY A 55 -3.23 -4.66 -2.66
N ARG A 56 -2.55 -4.79 -3.81
CA ARG A 56 -1.54 -5.85 -4.03
C ARG A 56 -0.32 -5.81 -3.08
N GLY A 57 -0.23 -4.79 -2.21
CA GLY A 57 0.81 -4.72 -1.19
C GLY A 57 0.65 -5.80 -0.13
N ALA A 58 1.75 -6.10 0.58
CA ALA A 58 1.69 -6.98 1.74
C ALA A 58 0.63 -6.47 2.72
N LYS A 59 -0.20 -7.38 3.23
CA LYS A 59 -1.19 -7.06 4.26
C LYS A 59 -0.47 -6.41 5.45
N PRO A 60 -1.07 -5.39 6.09
CA PRO A 60 -0.54 -4.82 7.32
C PRO A 60 -0.29 -5.92 8.36
N LYS A 61 0.83 -5.80 9.11
CA LYS A 61 1.13 -6.68 10.25
C LYS A 61 0.51 -6.16 11.57
N TRP A 62 -0.21 -5.06 11.50
CA TRP A 62 -0.80 -4.33 12.61
C TRP A 62 -2.29 -4.12 12.31
N LYS A 63 -3.08 -3.99 13.36
CA LYS A 63 -4.47 -3.55 13.30
C LYS A 63 -4.56 -2.04 13.51
N ASN A 64 -5.75 -1.47 13.29
CA ASN A 64 -5.92 -0.04 13.54
C ASN A 64 -5.85 0.26 15.05
N GLU A 65 -6.41 -0.64 15.86
CA GLU A 65 -6.36 -0.58 17.33
C GLU A 65 -4.91 -0.42 17.84
N ASP A 66 -3.97 -1.22 17.33
CA ASP A 66 -2.55 -1.15 17.73
C ASP A 66 -1.92 0.24 17.51
N LEU A 67 -2.41 0.96 16.51
CA LEU A 67 -1.92 2.31 16.20
C LEU A 67 -2.68 3.39 16.98
N GLU A 68 -3.98 3.17 17.24
CA GLU A 68 -4.80 4.04 18.11
C GLU A 68 -4.27 4.05 19.54
N ASP A 69 -3.75 2.92 20.04
CA ASP A 69 -3.10 2.86 21.36
C ASP A 69 -1.83 3.71 21.43
N ILE A 70 -0.99 3.67 20.39
CA ILE A 70 0.22 4.50 20.32
C ILE A 70 -0.16 5.98 20.29
N GLU A 71 -1.18 6.28 19.52
CA GLU A 71 -1.78 7.60 19.37
C GLU A 71 -2.30 8.12 20.73
N ALA A 72 -3.05 7.32 21.47
CA ALA A 72 -3.49 7.63 22.84
C ALA A 72 -2.29 7.81 23.81
N CYS A 73 -1.29 6.91 23.76
CA CYS A 73 -0.08 7.05 24.57
C CYS A 73 0.67 8.36 24.30
N LEU A 74 0.68 8.84 23.06
CA LEU A 74 1.33 10.10 22.68
C LEU A 74 0.56 11.34 23.15
N ILE A 75 -0.75 11.22 23.38
CA ILE A 75 -1.61 12.31 23.86
C ILE A 75 -1.61 12.35 25.39
N GLU A 76 -1.78 11.19 26.03
CA GLU A 76 -1.94 11.08 27.50
C GLU A 76 -0.61 11.28 28.24
N GLU A 77 0.50 10.86 27.65
CA GLU A 77 1.80 11.00 28.28
C GLU A 77 2.50 12.30 27.85
N GLU A 78 2.84 13.18 28.80
CA GLU A 78 3.64 14.39 28.53
C GLU A 78 5.08 14.10 28.06
N ARG A 79 5.45 12.81 27.97
CA ARG A 79 6.77 12.34 27.57
C ARG A 79 6.88 12.35 26.07
N THR A 80 8.00 12.89 25.62
CA THR A 80 8.38 12.76 24.21
C THR A 80 8.91 11.32 24.01
N TYR A 81 8.37 10.59 23.03
CA TYR A 81 8.83 9.25 22.59
C TYR A 81 9.61 9.17 21.25
N ASN A 82 10.84 8.66 21.27
CA ASN A 82 11.57 8.35 20.03
C ASN A 82 10.88 7.21 19.25
N ILE A 83 10.92 7.24 17.92
CA ILE A 83 10.34 6.20 17.05
C ILE A 83 10.85 4.78 17.37
N VAL A 84 12.08 4.65 17.84
CA VAL A 84 12.65 3.35 18.26
C VAL A 84 12.01 2.87 19.57
N GLN A 85 11.70 3.80 20.49
CA GLN A 85 11.01 3.48 21.73
C GLN A 85 9.56 3.08 21.46
N LEU A 86 8.87 3.78 20.54
CA LEU A 86 7.51 3.41 20.12
C LEU A 86 7.47 2.02 19.47
N ALA A 87 8.43 1.70 18.59
CA ALA A 87 8.49 0.38 17.96
C ALA A 87 8.72 -0.74 18.99
N ARG A 88 9.55 -0.49 20.02
CA ARG A 88 9.77 -1.43 21.13
C ARG A 88 8.52 -1.59 21.99
N LYS A 89 7.84 -0.49 22.34
CA LYS A 89 6.59 -0.51 23.11
C LYS A 89 5.52 -1.32 22.38
N LEU A 90 5.35 -1.08 21.09
CA LEU A 90 4.42 -1.81 20.23
C LEU A 90 4.74 -3.31 20.15
N GLN A 91 6.02 -3.66 20.12
CA GLN A 91 6.45 -5.05 20.14
C GLN A 91 6.18 -5.70 21.52
N GLN A 92 6.39 -4.99 22.61
CA GLN A 92 6.20 -5.51 23.97
C GLN A 92 4.73 -5.66 24.36
N GLU A 93 3.90 -4.66 24.04
CA GLU A 93 2.51 -4.59 24.50
C GLU A 93 1.53 -5.30 23.54
N ARG A 94 1.83 -5.31 22.24
CA ARG A 94 0.93 -5.86 21.20
C ARG A 94 1.53 -7.01 20.39
N ALA A 95 2.77 -7.42 20.67
CA ALA A 95 3.51 -8.43 19.89
C ALA A 95 3.63 -8.08 18.38
N VAL A 96 3.46 -6.79 18.02
CA VAL A 96 3.52 -6.32 16.64
C VAL A 96 4.95 -5.92 16.29
N ASN A 97 5.57 -6.69 15.41
CA ASN A 97 6.94 -6.43 14.96
C ASN A 97 6.94 -5.48 13.75
N LEU A 98 7.21 -4.19 14.01
CA LEU A 98 7.41 -3.16 13.01
C LEU A 98 8.79 -2.52 13.10
N SER A 99 9.43 -2.39 11.93
CA SER A 99 10.62 -1.52 11.79
C SER A 99 10.25 -0.08 12.12
N SER A 100 11.18 0.63 12.77
CA SER A 100 11.07 2.06 13.09
C SER A 100 10.76 2.91 11.86
N ASP A 101 11.36 2.63 10.70
CA ASP A 101 11.06 3.35 9.45
C ASP A 101 9.65 3.09 8.94
N ARG A 102 9.16 1.86 9.11
CA ARG A 102 7.79 1.50 8.72
C ARG A 102 6.79 2.22 9.62
N LEU A 103 7.04 2.24 10.93
CA LEU A 103 6.23 2.98 11.90
C LEU A 103 6.22 4.48 11.60
N ARG A 104 7.38 5.08 11.29
CA ARG A 104 7.49 6.49 10.90
C ARG A 104 6.63 6.82 9.67
N ARG A 105 6.71 5.99 8.61
CA ARG A 105 5.92 6.20 7.39
C ARG A 105 4.41 6.09 7.66
N ILE A 106 4.00 5.14 8.50
CA ILE A 106 2.60 4.96 8.90
C ILE A 106 2.10 6.20 9.65
N LEU A 107 2.82 6.63 10.69
CA LEU A 107 2.44 7.79 11.49
C LEU A 107 2.42 9.07 10.65
N LYS A 108 3.41 9.27 9.77
CA LYS A 108 3.43 10.41 8.83
C LYS A 108 2.21 10.41 7.90
N LYS A 109 1.80 9.24 7.38
CA LYS A 109 0.64 9.13 6.49
C LYS A 109 -0.68 9.41 7.22
N ARG A 110 -0.78 9.06 8.50
CA ARG A 110 -1.94 9.36 9.34
C ARG A 110 -1.97 10.83 9.79
N CYS A 111 -0.81 11.42 10.03
CA CYS A 111 -0.65 12.84 10.37
C CYS A 111 -0.68 13.79 9.15
N ASP A 112 -0.82 13.28 7.92
CA ASP A 112 -0.93 14.15 6.75
C ASP A 112 -2.31 14.84 6.78
N PRO A 113 -2.38 16.17 7.00
CA PRO A 113 -3.64 16.88 7.18
C PRO A 113 -4.52 16.84 5.92
N ALA A 114 -3.97 16.48 4.76
CA ALA A 114 -4.73 16.27 3.54
C ALA A 114 -5.54 14.95 3.53
N LEU A 115 -5.25 14.01 4.44
CA LEU A 115 -5.85 12.67 4.48
C LEU A 115 -6.71 12.40 5.73
N CYS A 116 -6.65 13.27 6.74
CA CYS A 116 -7.39 13.11 7.99
C CYS A 116 -8.08 14.42 8.36
N GLY A 117 -9.40 14.42 8.36
CA GLY A 117 -10.20 15.52 8.90
C GLY A 117 -9.92 15.67 10.39
N ALA A 118 -9.16 16.71 10.73
CA ALA A 118 -9.04 17.32 12.05
C ALA A 118 -8.71 16.41 13.25
N VAL A 119 -7.41 16.18 13.47
CA VAL A 119 -6.83 16.24 14.84
C VAL A 119 -5.42 16.86 14.75
N PRO A 120 -5.18 18.07 15.28
CA PRO A 120 -3.82 18.60 15.39
C PRO A 120 -3.09 17.81 16.50
N TYR A 121 -2.20 16.90 16.12
CA TYR A 121 -1.45 16.09 17.09
C TYR A 121 -0.49 16.98 17.90
N PRO A 122 -0.64 17.06 19.24
CA PRO A 122 0.28 17.82 20.05
C PRO A 122 1.55 16.97 20.30
N LYS A 123 2.71 17.56 20.03
CA LYS A 123 4.03 17.19 20.60
C LYS A 123 4.74 15.90 20.14
N VAL A 124 4.69 15.55 18.84
CA VAL A 124 5.71 14.63 18.28
C VAL A 124 6.85 15.43 17.61
N TYR A 125 7.87 15.74 18.41
CA TYR A 125 9.26 16.12 18.07
C TYR A 125 9.56 17.05 16.88
N HIS A 126 10.47 18.00 17.15
CA HIS A 126 11.38 18.54 16.16
C HIS A 126 12.01 17.39 15.34
N LEU A 127 11.63 17.25 14.07
CA LEU A 127 12.29 16.39 13.08
C LEU A 127 13.69 16.94 12.70
N ARG A 128 14.52 17.30 13.69
CA ARG A 128 15.92 17.66 13.46
C ARG A 128 16.80 16.42 13.62
N SER A 129 16.99 15.73 12.49
CA SER A 129 18.25 15.14 12.02
C SER A 129 17.96 13.94 11.10
N LEU A 130 17.37 14.19 9.94
CA LEU A 130 17.82 13.46 8.75
C LEU A 130 19.21 14.03 8.45
N SER A 131 20.25 13.36 8.97
CA SER A 131 21.59 13.49 8.44
C SER A 131 21.49 13.21 6.95
N LEU A 132 21.55 14.27 6.14
CA LEU A 132 22.03 14.19 4.77
C LEU A 132 23.50 13.80 4.90
N ARG A 133 23.79 12.50 4.73
CA ARG A 133 25.12 12.10 4.24
C ARG A 133 25.11 12.27 2.73
N THR A 134 25.79 13.32 2.28
CA THR A 134 26.36 13.58 0.94
C THR A 134 27.13 14.89 1.14
N ALA A 135 28.44 15.02 0.98
CA ALA A 135 29.50 14.17 0.45
C ALA A 135 30.80 14.47 1.23
#